data_AF-A0A3M1YDF1-F1
#
_entry.id   AF-A0A3M1YDF1-F1
#
_cell.length_a   1.000
_cell.length_b   1.000
_cell.length_c   1.000
_cell.angle_alpha   90.00
_cell.angle_beta   90.00
_cell.angle_gamma   90.00
#
_symmetry.space_group_name_H-M   'P 1'
#
loop_
_entity.id
_entity.type
_entity.pdbx_description
1 polymer ?
#
loop_
_entity_poly.entity_id
_entity_poly.type
_entity_poly.pdbx_seq_one_letter_code
_entity_poly.pdbx_strand_id
1 'polypeptide(L)'
;GQPFSFWYGALEPHRGYGGGVGVGAGLSPDSVEVPGFLPEVSPQLRRELCDYYYEVEWADAQLARMLDLLEARGELENTIVIFTADNGMPYPRAKADVYEHGVHIPLAVRWGDHALIEKIVVER
;
A
#
# COMPACT_ATOMS: atom_id res chain seq x y z
N GLY A 1 -6.77 -17.29 -22.67
CA GLY A 1 -7.95 -16.82 -23.44
C GLY A 1 -7.56 -15.84 -24.54
N GLN A 2 -8.42 -14.87 -24.88
CA GLN A 2 -8.02 -13.65 -25.62
C GLN A 2 -7.17 -12.75 -24.70
N PRO A 3 -6.23 -11.94 -25.24
CA PRO A 3 -5.49 -10.97 -24.42
C PRO A 3 -6.42 -9.97 -23.72
N PHE A 4 -6.06 -9.56 -22.50
CA PHE A 4 -6.80 -8.53 -21.76
C PHE A 4 -5.85 -7.47 -21.19
N SER A 5 -6.43 -6.32 -20.87
CA SER A 5 -5.82 -5.28 -20.03
C SER A 5 -6.84 -4.87 -18.98
N PHE A 6 -6.43 -4.88 -17.72
CA PHE A 6 -7.28 -4.54 -16.59
C PHE A 6 -6.54 -3.57 -15.68
N TRP A 7 -7.23 -2.51 -15.26
CA TRP A 7 -6.70 -1.47 -14.38
C TRP A 7 -7.57 -1.37 -13.13
N TYR A 8 -6.96 -1.55 -11.97
CA TYR A 8 -7.60 -1.36 -10.67
C TYR A 8 -6.92 -0.19 -9.95
N GLY A 9 -7.65 0.89 -9.75
CA GLY A 9 -7.21 2.01 -8.92
C GLY A 9 -7.76 1.85 -7.51
N ALA A 10 -6.93 1.39 -6.58
CA ALA A 10 -7.28 1.36 -5.17
C ALA A 10 -7.57 2.78 -4.66
N LEU A 11 -8.58 2.94 -3.80
CA LEU A 11 -8.83 4.22 -3.13
C LEU A 11 -7.90 4.36 -1.91
N GLU A 12 -7.63 3.24 -1.26
CA GLU A 12 -6.82 3.12 -0.08
C GLU A 12 -5.32 3.27 -0.41
N PRO A 13 -4.51 3.96 0.42
CA PRO A 13 -4.85 4.59 1.70
C PRO A 13 -5.12 6.11 1.59
N HIS A 14 -5.86 6.57 0.57
CA HIS A 14 -6.22 7.99 0.48
C HIS A 14 -7.02 8.45 1.72
N ARG A 15 -6.72 9.64 2.24
CA ARG A 15 -7.45 10.19 3.39
C ARG A 15 -8.97 10.22 3.13
N GLY A 16 -9.73 9.96 4.19
CA GLY A 16 -11.18 9.72 4.15
C GLY A 16 -11.58 8.48 4.95
N TYR A 17 -10.61 7.66 5.35
CA TYR A 17 -10.77 6.51 6.24
C TYR A 17 -11.28 6.90 7.63
N GLY A 18 -11.99 5.97 8.26
CA GLY A 18 -12.58 6.16 9.59
C GLY A 18 -11.53 6.31 10.68
N GLY A 19 -11.76 7.19 11.65
CA GLY A 19 -10.85 7.31 12.79
C GLY A 19 -10.92 6.08 13.71
N GLY A 20 -9.77 5.53 14.06
CA GLY A 20 -9.64 4.39 14.98
C GLY A 20 -9.85 3.02 14.33
N VAL A 21 -9.96 2.93 13.01
CA VAL A 21 -10.07 1.65 12.28
C VAL A 21 -8.84 0.77 12.49
N GLY A 22 -7.64 1.35 12.55
CA GLY A 22 -6.42 0.57 12.74
C GLY A 22 -6.35 -0.05 14.13
N VAL A 23 -6.63 0.74 15.16
CA VAL A 23 -6.72 0.20 16.54
C VAL A 23 -7.86 -0.81 16.66
N GLY A 24 -9.00 -0.55 16.01
CA GLY A 24 -10.13 -1.49 15.95
C GLY A 24 -9.78 -2.82 15.27
N ALA A 25 -8.85 -2.80 14.32
CA ALA A 25 -8.31 -3.97 13.64
C ALA A 25 -7.15 -4.65 14.40
N GLY A 26 -6.71 -4.10 15.53
CA GLY A 26 -5.68 -4.67 16.39
C GLY A 26 -4.27 -4.12 16.19
N LEU A 27 -4.07 -3.07 15.39
CA LEU A 27 -2.79 -2.37 15.31
C LEU A 27 -2.52 -1.61 16.62
N SER A 28 -1.27 -1.69 17.10
CA SER A 28 -0.85 -1.01 18.32
C SER A 28 -0.17 0.33 18.02
N PRO A 29 -0.68 1.46 18.56
CA PRO A 29 -0.01 2.75 18.45
C PRO A 29 1.40 2.78 19.06
N ASP A 30 1.69 1.88 20.01
CA ASP A 30 2.98 1.82 20.68
C ASP A 30 4.06 1.15 19.81
N SER A 31 3.65 0.28 18.88
CA SER A 31 4.55 -0.41 17.96
C SER A 31 4.58 0.18 16.55
N VAL A 32 3.77 1.21 16.28
CA VAL A 32 3.72 1.82 14.95
C VAL A 32 5.02 2.56 14.65
N GLU A 33 5.58 2.30 13.47
CA GLU A 33 6.71 3.06 12.96
C GLU A 33 6.25 4.49 12.62
N VAL A 34 7.02 5.47 13.09
CA VAL A 34 6.75 6.89 12.86
C VAL A 34 7.89 7.45 12.02
N PRO A 35 7.62 7.89 10.79
CA PRO A 35 8.67 8.44 9.93
C PRO A 35 9.39 9.62 10.58
N GLY A 36 10.73 9.58 10.60
CA GLY A 36 11.57 10.52 11.35
C GLY A 36 11.51 11.98 10.86
N PHE A 37 10.92 12.25 9.70
CA PHE A 37 10.71 13.61 9.19
C PHE A 37 9.50 14.31 9.83
N LEU A 38 8.65 13.58 10.56
CA LEU A 38 7.48 14.13 11.22
C LEU A 38 7.91 14.85 12.52
N PRO A 39 7.47 16.11 12.74
CA PRO A 39 8.04 16.99 13.75
C PRO A 39 7.68 16.65 15.20
N GLU A 40 6.53 16.01 15.45
CA GLU A 40 6.08 15.67 16.80
C GLU A 40 5.42 14.28 16.80
N VAL A 41 5.90 13.38 17.66
CA VAL A 41 5.32 12.04 17.86
C VAL A 41 4.23 12.12 18.93
N SER A 42 3.07 12.68 18.58
CA SER A 42 1.91 12.70 19.48
C SER A 42 1.21 11.34 19.53
N PRO A 43 0.52 11.00 20.63
CA PRO A 43 -0.33 9.80 20.68
C PRO A 43 -1.42 9.79 19.59
N GLN A 44 -1.86 10.97 19.16
CA GLN A 44 -2.80 11.15 18.06
C GLN A 44 -2.18 10.76 16.72
N LEU A 45 -0.96 11.22 16.43
CA LEU A 45 -0.25 10.85 15.20
C LEU A 45 -0.05 9.34 15.09
N ARG A 46 0.34 8.68 16.20
CA ARG A 46 0.49 7.22 16.23
C ARG A 46 -0.81 6.50 15.88
N ARG A 47 -1.95 6.97 16.40
CA ARG A 47 -3.28 6.41 16.05
C ARG A 47 -3.63 6.66 14.58
N GLU A 48 -3.35 7.84 14.05
CA GLU A 48 -3.58 8.14 12.63
C GLU A 48 -2.70 7.27 11.72
N LEU A 49 -1.47 6.97 12.12
CA LEU A 49 -0.61 6.05 11.39
C LEU A 49 -1.13 4.62 11.44
N CYS A 50 -1.70 4.17 12.57
CA CYS A 50 -2.40 2.88 12.61
C CYS A 50 -3.55 2.84 11.60
N ASP A 51 -4.37 3.90 11.53
CA ASP A 51 -5.46 3.97 10.55
C ASP A 51 -4.93 3.93 9.11
N TYR A 52 -3.86 4.68 8.81
CA TYR A 52 -3.19 4.64 7.51
C TYR A 52 -2.67 3.24 7.15
N TYR A 53 -1.96 2.58 8.07
CA TYR A 53 -1.42 1.24 7.81
C TYR A 53 -2.50 0.17 7.67
N TYR A 54 -3.61 0.30 8.39
CA TYR A 54 -4.77 -0.57 8.17
C TYR A 54 -5.32 -0.46 6.75
N GLU A 55 -5.43 0.75 6.21
CA GLU A 55 -5.88 0.96 4.83
C GLU A 55 -4.88 0.39 3.81
N VAL A 56 -3.58 0.43 4.11
CA VAL A 56 -2.56 -0.25 3.30
C VAL A 56 -2.76 -1.78 3.34
N GLU A 57 -2.97 -2.36 4.52
CA GLU A 57 -3.27 -3.80 4.67
C GLU A 57 -4.57 -4.18 3.95
N TRP A 58 -5.56 -3.28 3.94
CA TRP A 58 -6.80 -3.49 3.20
C TRP A 58 -6.58 -3.51 1.69
N ALA A 59 -5.76 -2.59 1.15
CA ALA A 59 -5.38 -2.56 -0.26
C ALA A 59 -4.60 -3.84 -0.67
N ASP A 60 -3.68 -4.28 0.18
CA ASP A 60 -2.94 -5.55 0.00
C ASP A 60 -3.90 -6.75 -0.08
N ALA A 61 -4.90 -6.81 0.80
CA ALA A 61 -5.92 -7.86 0.75
C ALA A 61 -6.77 -7.82 -0.54
N GLN A 62 -6.98 -6.66 -1.17
CA GLN A 62 -7.61 -6.59 -2.49
C GLN A 62 -6.71 -7.19 -3.57
N LEU A 63 -5.41 -6.85 -3.54
CA LEU A 63 -4.42 -7.38 -4.47
C LEU A 63 -4.34 -8.90 -4.38
N ALA A 64 -4.25 -9.45 -3.16
CA ALA A 64 -4.26 -10.88 -2.92
C ALA A 64 -5.47 -11.56 -3.60
N ARG A 65 -6.69 -11.02 -3.42
CA ARG A 65 -7.89 -11.59 -4.07
C ARG A 65 -7.85 -11.54 -5.60
N MET A 66 -7.25 -10.51 -6.18
CA MET A 66 -7.08 -10.43 -7.63
C MET A 66 -6.06 -11.47 -8.14
N LEU A 67 -4.98 -11.68 -7.40
CA LEU A 67 -3.98 -12.72 -7.70
C LEU A 67 -4.58 -14.12 -7.58
N ASP A 68 -5.31 -14.40 -6.50
CA ASP A 68 -6.01 -15.67 -6.28
C ASP A 68 -7.01 -15.97 -7.42
N LEU A 69 -7.72 -14.94 -7.90
CA LEU A 69 -8.65 -15.09 -9.02
C LEU A 69 -7.93 -15.46 -10.32
N LEU A 70 -6.77 -14.86 -10.60
CA LEU A 70 -5.96 -15.20 -11.76
C LEU A 70 -5.39 -16.62 -11.64
N GLU A 71 -4.94 -17.02 -10.45
CA GLU A 71 -4.42 -18.36 -10.18
C GLU A 71 -5.50 -19.41 -10.35
N ALA A 72 -6.68 -19.21 -9.76
CA ALA A 72 -7.82 -20.11 -9.87
C ALA A 72 -8.31 -20.28 -11.33
N ARG A 73 -8.01 -19.31 -12.21
CA ARG A 73 -8.30 -19.37 -13.64
C ARG A 73 -7.16 -19.93 -14.48
N GLY A 74 -6.00 -20.19 -13.89
CA GLY A 74 -4.80 -20.64 -14.60
C GLY A 74 -4.19 -19.58 -15.53
N GLU A 75 -4.51 -18.30 -15.32
CA GLU A 75 -4.07 -17.19 -16.19
C GLU A 75 -2.93 -16.37 -15.55
N LEU A 76 -2.62 -16.61 -14.28
CA LEU A 76 -1.64 -15.82 -13.52
C LEU A 76 -0.23 -15.85 -14.13
N GLU A 77 0.26 -17.02 -14.53
CA GLU A 77 1.59 -17.16 -15.14
C GLU A 77 1.70 -16.48 -16.51
N ASN A 78 0.57 -16.31 -17.19
CA ASN A 78 0.46 -15.63 -18.49
C ASN A 78 0.03 -14.15 -18.37
N THR A 79 -0.03 -13.63 -17.14
CA THR A 79 -0.43 -12.25 -16.86
C THR A 79 0.75 -11.45 -16.32
N ILE A 80 1.03 -10.31 -16.93
CA ILE A 80 1.94 -9.32 -16.34
C ILE A 80 1.16 -8.56 -15.27
N VAL A 81 1.63 -8.61 -14.03
CA VAL A 81 1.06 -7.85 -12.91
C VAL A 81 2.03 -6.73 -12.55
N ILE A 82 1.52 -5.50 -12.56
CA ILE A 82 2.25 -4.30 -12.13
C ILE A 82 1.48 -3.70 -10.95
N PHE A 83 2.16 -3.51 -9.84
CA PHE A 83 1.65 -2.82 -8.66
C PHE A 83 2.51 -1.60 -8.37
N THR A 84 1.87 -0.44 -8.18
CA THR A 84 2.53 0.83 -7.93
C THR A 84 1.61 1.81 -7.22
N ALA A 85 2.15 2.96 -6.79
CA ALA A 85 1.39 4.10 -6.27
C ALA A 85 1.55 5.34 -7.15
N ASP A 86 0.68 6.34 -6.96
CA ASP A 86 0.72 7.61 -7.68
C ASP A 86 1.68 8.63 -7.04
N ASN A 87 1.74 8.66 -5.71
CA ASN A 87 2.58 9.51 -4.88
C ASN A 87 2.76 8.91 -3.47
N GLY A 88 3.58 9.55 -2.65
CA GLY A 88 3.78 9.17 -1.25
C GLY A 88 2.59 9.39 -0.31
N MET A 89 2.83 9.12 0.97
CA MET A 89 1.83 9.16 2.04
C MET A 89 1.23 10.57 2.25
N PRO A 90 -0.02 10.69 2.76
CA PRO A 90 -0.72 11.97 2.89
C PRO A 90 -0.34 12.71 4.18
N TYR A 91 0.97 12.96 4.36
CA TYR A 91 1.55 13.66 5.50
C TYR A 91 2.45 14.82 5.05
N PRO A 92 2.72 15.82 5.91
CA PRO A 92 3.56 16.95 5.56
C PRO A 92 4.95 16.49 5.09
N ARG A 93 5.51 17.10 4.04
CA ARG A 93 6.80 16.73 3.42
C ARG A 93 6.79 15.38 2.66
N ALA A 94 5.61 14.81 2.43
CA ALA A 94 5.42 13.62 1.60
C ALA A 94 4.59 13.98 0.36
N LYS A 95 3.33 13.56 0.24
CA LYS A 95 2.48 13.89 -0.92
C LYS A 95 2.50 15.39 -1.23
N ALA A 96 2.64 15.72 -2.52
CA ALA A 96 2.78 17.07 -3.08
C ALA A 96 4.15 17.73 -2.87
N ASP A 97 5.12 17.04 -2.27
CA ASP A 97 6.51 17.46 -2.18
C ASP A 97 7.42 16.54 -3.04
N VAL A 98 8.60 17.05 -3.41
CA VAL A 98 9.62 16.30 -4.19
C VAL A 98 10.70 15.67 -3.29
N TYR A 99 10.41 15.52 -2.00
CA TYR A 99 11.29 14.82 -1.05
C TYR A 99 11.06 13.31 -1.13
N GLU A 100 11.98 12.55 -0.52
CA GLU A 100 12.00 11.08 -0.52
C GLU A 100 10.60 10.46 -0.31
N HIS A 101 9.92 10.80 0.79
CA HIS A 101 8.61 10.23 1.11
C HIS A 101 7.44 10.75 0.26
N GLY A 102 7.68 11.70 -0.65
CA GLY A 102 6.68 12.18 -1.61
C GLY A 102 6.76 11.48 -2.97
N VAL A 103 7.96 11.04 -3.37
CA VAL A 103 8.24 10.50 -4.71
C VAL A 103 8.74 9.07 -4.73
N HIS A 104 9.28 8.55 -3.62
CA HIS A 104 9.66 7.16 -3.49
C HIS A 104 8.39 6.32 -3.29
N ILE A 105 7.91 5.74 -4.39
CA ILE A 105 6.72 4.90 -4.44
C ILE A 105 7.11 3.42 -4.55
N PRO A 106 6.28 2.49 -4.04
CA PRO A 106 6.48 1.08 -4.30
C PRO A 106 6.33 0.77 -5.79
N LEU A 107 7.14 -0.14 -6.30
CA LEU A 107 6.97 -0.73 -7.61
C LEU A 107 7.28 -2.23 -7.53
N ALA A 108 6.30 -3.05 -7.91
CA ALA A 108 6.47 -4.49 -8.05
C ALA A 108 5.97 -4.93 -9.42
N VAL A 109 6.77 -5.75 -10.10
CA VAL A 109 6.41 -6.31 -11.40
C VAL A 109 6.63 -7.81 -11.38
N ARG A 110 5.61 -8.55 -11.80
CA ARG A 110 5.65 -10.00 -11.96
C ARG A 110 5.24 -10.39 -13.37
N TRP A 111 5.93 -11.40 -13.90
CA TRP A 111 5.47 -12.15 -15.07
C TRP A 111 5.99 -13.58 -15.03
N GLY A 112 5.07 -14.55 -14.97
CA GLY A 112 5.45 -15.96 -14.80
C GLY A 112 6.22 -16.20 -13.49
N ASP A 113 7.20 -17.12 -13.56
CA ASP A 113 8.20 -17.36 -12.51
C ASP A 113 9.22 -16.21 -12.35
N HIS A 114 9.16 -15.18 -13.20
CA HIS A 114 10.02 -14.01 -13.11
C HIS A 114 9.33 -12.92 -12.27
N ALA A 115 9.75 -12.80 -11.03
CA ALA A 115 9.37 -11.68 -10.16
C ALA A 115 10.56 -10.71 -10.05
N LEU A 116 10.39 -9.48 -10.55
CA LEU A 116 11.25 -8.35 -10.18
C LEU A 116 10.59 -7.67 -8.99
N ILE A 117 10.90 -8.15 -7.79
CA ILE A 117 10.49 -7.52 -6.55
C ILE A 117 11.65 -6.62 -6.11
N GLU A 118 11.61 -5.33 -6.44
CA GLU A 118 12.61 -4.38 -5.92
C GLU A 118 12.35 -3.99 -4.46
N LYS A 119 11.10 -4.05 -3.99
CA LYS A 119 10.66 -4.15 -2.58
C LYS A 119 9.18 -3.77 -2.54
N ILE A 120 8.34 -4.60 -1.92
CA ILE A 120 7.11 -4.08 -1.30
C ILE A 120 7.55 -3.58 0.07
N VAL A 121 8.01 -2.32 0.17
CA VAL A 121 8.23 -1.72 1.48
C VAL A 121 6.87 -1.25 2.00
N VAL A 122 6.17 -2.14 2.71
CA VAL A 122 5.35 -1.66 3.82
C VAL A 122 6.33 -1.58 4.98
N GLU A 123 6.91 -0.40 5.22
CA GLU A 123 7.72 -0.17 6.44
C GLU A 123 6.81 -0.52 7.62
N ARG A 124 7.18 -1.58 8.35
CA ARG A 124 6.58 -2.03 9.59
C ARG A 124 7.56 -1.78 10.72
#